data_AF-A0A968Q109-F1
#
_entry.id   AF-A0A968Q109-F1
#
_cell.length_a   1.000
_cell.length_b   1.000
_cell.length_c   1.000
_cell.angle_alpha   90.00
_cell.angle_beta   90.00
_cell.angle_gamma   90.00
#
_symmetry.space_group_name_H-M   'P 1'
#
loop_
_entity.id
_entity.type
_entity.pdbx_description
1 polymer ?
#
loop_
_entity_poly.entity_id
_entity_poly.type
_entity_poly.pdbx_seq_one_letter_code
_entity_poly.pdbx_strand_id
1 'polypeptide(L)'
;MPQNFSVWRTGSGKSSYVQSIALRCRDGEILRDYVPIFVEIRHYCASVGVATLRTFIEDIFSDWDVSPQDMEDVFSTGKALFLFDGLDETPDAKRQTIQFMIQEILSDYPECRFICTSRLGALFPLRGVQKAVISPFYSNRQIPEFVHRWFAYYGNKPASGTAMLEKLYSAQYKGIRELARRPVLLNLLCLTYDHNGDFPTQRVGVFASGLSALARQSQPETNSTIANLPYFRERDIKNILARIASYYFIHLKEQILFAVRDVERIIQDYYNEVHSINPDAVDGNVILRDIEQFNGLLVRWGEMYCSFSHLTYQEYFTAEHLVRTNRFMDIFQYLSDRRWSFVIELVSELIPPQLSWDFFLGFKKTIDSYVNGDMKLVGFLKKIDRTATFVSYPNQNERPHIQVLIRAWYFASALEPPESVTTINTPTQRFDLPDLSLAPSLVENDILRGHKEIYRAYHYCTMAEQPTKFERTIQRLQEFFQLMGDIQKREVVDGWLHLVREQQAKYENNDDWWEAQRHRWQDRIAQLLSTLGLPYIHGLNQEQIKCLQTYYRITKLLSICINRSNLSIDGFDEMVDAMLRITHPLPDQGLGLSDSI
;
A
#
# COMPACT_ATOMS: atom_id res chain seq x y z
N MET A 1 -30.50 -3.97 -1.81
CA MET A 1 -29.10 -3.80 -1.34
C MET A 1 -28.26 -3.45 -2.54
N PRO A 2 -27.49 -2.35 -2.57
CA PRO A 2 -26.80 -1.95 -3.79
C PRO A 2 -25.70 -2.96 -4.13
N GLN A 3 -25.62 -3.20 -5.44
CA GLN A 3 -24.92 -4.24 -6.15
C GLN A 3 -23.41 -3.98 -6.29
N ASN A 4 -22.65 -5.08 -6.20
CA ASN A 4 -21.33 -5.40 -6.79
C ASN A 4 -20.12 -4.53 -6.39
N PHE A 5 -19.13 -5.17 -5.74
CA PHE A 5 -17.95 -4.55 -5.09
C PHE A 5 -16.60 -5.09 -5.63
N SER A 6 -15.58 -4.26 -5.87
CA SER A 6 -14.17 -4.71 -5.99
C SER A 6 -13.08 -3.61 -5.80
N VAL A 7 -11.95 -3.89 -5.12
CA VAL A 7 -10.54 -3.34 -5.28
C VAL A 7 -9.71 -3.42 -3.95
N TRP A 8 -8.60 -4.17 -3.85
CA TRP A 8 -8.03 -4.55 -2.52
C TRP A 8 -6.48 -4.65 -2.36
N ARG A 9 -5.92 -4.52 -1.13
CA ARG A 9 -4.47 -4.71 -0.81
C ARG A 9 -4.04 -6.20 -0.83
N THR A 10 -2.74 -6.49 -1.05
CA THR A 10 -2.17 -7.86 -1.07
C THR A 10 -2.10 -8.51 0.32
N GLY A 11 -2.54 -9.76 0.45
CA GLY A 11 -2.53 -10.49 1.74
C GLY A 11 -3.56 -10.04 2.75
N SER A 12 -4.60 -9.35 2.28
CA SER A 12 -5.75 -8.91 3.08
C SER A 12 -6.82 -10.00 3.25
N GLY A 13 -6.69 -11.15 2.60
CA GLY A 13 -7.66 -12.25 2.67
C GLY A 13 -8.80 -12.18 1.65
N LYS A 14 -8.60 -11.53 0.49
CA LYS A 14 -9.59 -11.43 -0.60
C LYS A 14 -10.18 -12.79 -1.00
N SER A 15 -9.32 -13.71 -1.43
CA SER A 15 -9.71 -15.03 -1.91
C SER A 15 -10.47 -15.79 -0.82
N SER A 16 -9.94 -15.79 0.41
CA SER A 16 -10.61 -16.40 1.57
C SER A 16 -11.97 -15.75 1.88
N TYR A 17 -12.12 -14.44 1.70
CA TYR A 17 -13.38 -13.74 1.90
C TYR A 17 -14.42 -14.15 0.84
N VAL A 18 -14.03 -14.21 -0.43
CA VAL A 18 -14.92 -14.62 -1.52
C VAL A 18 -15.29 -16.11 -1.41
N GLN A 19 -14.33 -16.97 -1.08
CA GLN A 19 -14.59 -18.37 -0.77
C GLN A 19 -15.55 -18.51 0.42
N SER A 20 -15.39 -17.70 1.47
CA SER A 20 -16.31 -17.67 2.60
C SER A 20 -17.72 -17.22 2.19
N ILE A 21 -17.85 -16.22 1.29
CA ILE A 21 -19.15 -15.85 0.71
C ILE A 21 -19.76 -17.03 -0.05
N ALA A 22 -18.99 -17.71 -0.89
CA ALA A 22 -19.46 -18.86 -1.66
C ALA A 22 -20.00 -19.97 -0.74
N LEU A 23 -19.23 -20.34 0.28
CA LEU A 23 -19.60 -21.38 1.25
C LEU A 23 -20.84 -20.98 2.06
N ARG A 24 -20.90 -19.75 2.57
CA ARG A 24 -22.05 -19.26 3.34
C ARG A 24 -23.31 -19.09 2.49
N CYS A 25 -23.15 -18.80 1.20
CA CYS A 25 -24.25 -18.78 0.23
C CYS A 25 -24.79 -20.20 0.01
N ARG A 26 -23.89 -21.16 -0.26
CA ARG A 26 -24.22 -22.59 -0.38
C ARG A 26 -24.96 -23.11 0.85
N ASP A 27 -24.51 -22.72 2.05
CA ASP A 27 -25.08 -23.16 3.32
C ASP A 27 -26.37 -22.39 3.70
N GLY A 28 -26.82 -21.44 2.88
CA GLY A 28 -28.04 -20.67 3.10
C GLY A 28 -27.95 -19.67 4.27
N GLU A 29 -26.75 -19.33 4.73
CA GLU A 29 -26.56 -18.30 5.76
C GLU A 29 -26.78 -16.89 5.20
N ILE A 30 -26.39 -16.69 3.94
CA ILE A 30 -26.54 -15.45 3.17
C ILE A 30 -27.11 -15.79 1.80
N LEU A 31 -27.83 -14.85 1.17
CA LEU A 31 -28.29 -14.99 -0.22
C LEU A 31 -28.92 -16.38 -0.52
N ARG A 32 -29.82 -16.85 0.36
CA ARG A 32 -30.38 -18.22 0.37
C ARG A 32 -30.86 -18.74 -0.98
N ASP A 33 -31.42 -17.87 -1.81
CA ASP A 33 -32.00 -18.25 -3.10
C ASP A 33 -30.98 -18.16 -4.25
N TYR A 34 -29.70 -17.94 -3.96
CA TYR A 34 -28.66 -17.77 -4.97
C TYR A 34 -27.76 -19.01 -5.09
N VAL A 35 -27.33 -19.29 -6.32
CA VAL A 35 -26.31 -20.29 -6.65
C VAL A 35 -24.95 -19.59 -6.77
N PRO A 36 -23.98 -19.86 -5.87
CA PRO A 36 -22.64 -19.28 -5.96
C PRO A 36 -21.81 -19.96 -7.04
N ILE A 37 -21.27 -19.18 -7.97
CA ILE A 37 -20.41 -19.63 -9.07
C ILE A 37 -19.04 -19.02 -8.85
N PHE A 38 -18.11 -19.83 -8.36
CA PHE A 38 -16.77 -19.39 -8.02
C PHE A 38 -15.79 -19.71 -9.14
N VAL A 39 -15.16 -18.69 -9.70
CA VAL A 39 -14.22 -18.78 -10.81
C VAL A 39 -12.91 -18.12 -10.40
N GLU A 40 -11.86 -18.93 -10.24
CA GLU A 40 -10.50 -18.43 -10.10
C GLU A 40 -9.93 -18.08 -11.47
N ILE A 41 -9.65 -16.80 -11.72
CA ILE A 41 -9.13 -16.35 -13.02
C ILE A 41 -7.79 -17.00 -13.35
N ARG A 42 -6.95 -17.24 -12.33
CA ARG A 42 -5.71 -18.00 -12.48
C ARG A 42 -5.94 -19.41 -13.05
N HIS A 43 -7.01 -20.08 -12.63
CA HIS A 43 -7.33 -21.45 -13.04
C HIS A 43 -7.81 -21.42 -14.50
N TYR A 44 -8.76 -20.54 -14.81
CA TYR A 44 -9.21 -20.31 -16.18
C TYR A 44 -8.04 -20.00 -17.14
N CYS A 45 -7.09 -19.17 -16.73
CA CYS A 45 -5.94 -18.82 -17.58
C CYS A 45 -5.03 -20.02 -17.88
N ALA A 46 -4.96 -20.99 -16.97
CA ALA A 46 -4.15 -22.20 -17.08
C ALA A 46 -4.88 -23.35 -17.81
N SER A 47 -6.21 -23.30 -17.92
CA SER A 47 -7.01 -24.29 -18.64
C SER A 47 -6.68 -24.29 -20.15
N VAL A 48 -6.55 -25.48 -20.72
CA VAL A 48 -6.27 -25.69 -22.14
C VAL A 48 -7.56 -26.02 -22.87
N GLY A 49 -7.80 -25.41 -24.04
CA GLY A 49 -8.93 -25.73 -24.90
C GLY A 49 -10.24 -24.98 -24.59
N VAL A 50 -10.28 -24.18 -23.52
CA VAL A 50 -11.46 -23.40 -23.15
C VAL A 50 -11.36 -22.00 -23.75
N ALA A 51 -12.29 -21.65 -24.65
CA ALA A 51 -12.23 -20.40 -25.40
C ALA A 51 -12.82 -19.20 -24.66
N THR A 52 -13.82 -19.41 -23.79
CA THR A 52 -14.55 -18.34 -23.09
C THR A 52 -14.78 -18.66 -21.62
N LEU A 53 -15.03 -17.63 -20.80
CA LEU A 53 -15.46 -17.82 -19.42
C LEU A 53 -16.81 -18.55 -19.32
N ARG A 54 -17.71 -18.34 -20.30
CA ARG A 54 -19.00 -19.04 -20.33
C ARG A 54 -18.81 -20.54 -20.51
N THR A 55 -18.03 -20.97 -21.51
CA THR A 55 -17.69 -22.39 -21.70
C THR A 55 -16.96 -22.98 -20.50
N PHE A 56 -16.12 -22.21 -19.81
CA PHE A 56 -15.48 -22.67 -18.57
C PHE A 56 -16.49 -22.95 -17.46
N ILE A 57 -17.49 -22.08 -17.32
CA ILE A 57 -18.58 -22.26 -16.36
C ILE A 57 -19.47 -23.43 -16.78
N GLU A 58 -19.72 -23.61 -18.08
CA GLU A 58 -20.41 -24.78 -18.64
C GLU A 58 -19.71 -26.09 -18.26
N ASP A 59 -18.39 -26.16 -18.40
CA ASP A 59 -17.61 -27.32 -17.99
C ASP A 59 -17.76 -27.59 -16.47
N ILE A 60 -17.70 -26.56 -15.61
CA ILE A 60 -17.88 -26.69 -14.16
C ILE A 60 -19.26 -27.27 -13.80
N PHE A 61 -20.31 -26.80 -14.45
CA PHE A 61 -21.67 -27.30 -14.21
C PHE A 61 -21.87 -28.70 -14.76
N SER A 62 -21.25 -29.01 -15.91
CA SER A 62 -21.27 -30.34 -16.50
C SER A 62 -20.59 -31.37 -15.60
N ASP A 63 -19.52 -30.99 -14.88
CA ASP A 63 -18.86 -31.86 -13.88
C ASP A 63 -19.80 -32.23 -12.70
N TRP A 64 -20.90 -31.50 -12.52
CA TRP A 64 -21.94 -31.76 -11.52
C TRP A 64 -23.25 -32.30 -12.11
N ASP A 65 -23.21 -32.81 -13.35
CA ASP A 65 -24.36 -33.34 -14.09
C ASP A 65 -25.50 -32.32 -14.28
N VAL A 66 -25.21 -31.02 -14.30
CA VAL A 66 -26.19 -29.96 -14.54
C VAL A 66 -26.26 -29.63 -16.03
N SER A 67 -27.47 -29.61 -16.61
CA SER A 67 -27.63 -29.34 -18.03
C SER A 67 -27.39 -27.86 -18.36
N PRO A 68 -26.95 -27.53 -19.59
CA PRO A 68 -26.82 -26.14 -20.03
C PRO A 68 -28.13 -25.34 -19.92
N GLN A 69 -29.28 -26.00 -20.06
CA GLN A 69 -30.58 -25.34 -19.91
C GLN A 69 -30.86 -24.96 -18.45
N ASP A 70 -30.60 -25.87 -17.50
CA ASP A 70 -30.81 -25.58 -16.07
C ASP A 70 -29.90 -24.44 -15.59
N MET A 71 -28.67 -24.38 -16.13
CA MET A 71 -27.76 -23.27 -15.88
C MET A 71 -28.31 -21.94 -16.41
N GLU A 72 -28.78 -21.93 -17.66
CA GLU A 72 -29.35 -20.73 -18.27
C GLU A 72 -30.62 -20.28 -17.51
N ASP A 73 -31.41 -21.21 -16.99
CA ASP A 73 -32.56 -20.91 -16.13
C ASP A 73 -32.12 -20.23 -14.82
N VAL A 74 -31.03 -20.68 -14.19
CA VAL A 74 -30.46 -20.01 -13.00
C VAL A 74 -29.96 -18.60 -13.32
N PHE A 75 -29.34 -18.41 -14.49
CA PHE A 75 -28.75 -17.12 -14.88
C PHE A 75 -29.85 -16.12 -15.27
N SER A 76 -30.81 -16.54 -16.09
CA SER A 76 -31.92 -15.71 -16.56
C SER A 76 -32.90 -15.32 -15.44
N THR A 77 -33.03 -16.15 -14.39
CA THR A 77 -33.85 -15.81 -13.20
C THR A 77 -33.15 -14.86 -12.22
N GLY A 78 -31.91 -14.43 -12.49
CA GLY A 78 -31.16 -13.53 -11.62
C GLY A 78 -30.71 -14.17 -10.31
N LYS A 79 -30.66 -15.51 -10.26
CA LYS A 79 -30.32 -16.29 -9.07
C LYS A 79 -28.85 -16.74 -9.03
N ALA A 80 -28.03 -16.32 -9.99
CA ALA A 80 -26.59 -16.57 -9.92
C ALA A 80 -25.84 -15.50 -9.10
N LEU A 81 -24.88 -15.95 -8.29
CA LEU A 81 -23.86 -15.12 -7.66
C LEU A 81 -22.50 -15.48 -8.27
N PHE A 82 -22.04 -14.69 -9.22
CA PHE A 82 -20.72 -14.84 -9.84
C PHE A 82 -19.62 -14.25 -8.96
N LEU A 83 -18.59 -15.06 -8.71
CA LEU A 83 -17.47 -14.74 -7.84
C LEU A 83 -16.17 -14.94 -8.64
N PHE A 84 -15.68 -13.88 -9.28
CA PHE A 84 -14.44 -13.88 -10.06
C PHE A 84 -13.24 -13.51 -9.17
N ASP A 85 -12.43 -14.48 -8.77
CA ASP A 85 -11.29 -14.26 -7.89
C ASP A 85 -9.98 -14.06 -8.69
N GLY A 86 -9.19 -13.06 -8.30
CA GLY A 86 -7.83 -12.87 -8.78
C GLY A 86 -7.72 -12.26 -10.18
N LEU A 87 -8.49 -11.22 -10.53
CA LEU A 87 -8.37 -10.56 -11.84
C LEU A 87 -6.94 -10.10 -12.14
N ASP A 88 -6.21 -9.63 -11.11
CA ASP A 88 -4.81 -9.21 -11.24
C ASP A 88 -3.84 -10.32 -11.65
N GLU A 89 -4.29 -11.57 -11.66
CA GLU A 89 -3.49 -12.76 -11.96
C GLU A 89 -3.61 -13.17 -13.43
N THR A 90 -4.30 -12.36 -14.22
CA THR A 90 -4.41 -12.52 -15.67
C THR A 90 -3.09 -12.17 -16.36
N PRO A 91 -2.56 -13.02 -17.25
CA PRO A 91 -1.44 -12.64 -18.12
C PRO A 91 -1.78 -11.42 -18.98
N ASP A 92 -0.82 -10.51 -19.17
CA ASP A 92 -1.07 -9.24 -19.89
C ASP A 92 -1.68 -9.45 -21.28
N ALA A 93 -1.22 -10.48 -22.01
CA ALA A 93 -1.73 -10.84 -23.33
C ALA A 93 -3.21 -11.26 -23.35
N LYS A 94 -3.72 -11.81 -22.24
CA LYS A 94 -5.13 -12.24 -22.10
C LYS A 94 -6.01 -11.20 -21.40
N ARG A 95 -5.42 -10.13 -20.86
CA ARG A 95 -6.11 -9.18 -19.99
C ARG A 95 -7.34 -8.53 -20.60
N GLN A 96 -7.20 -7.98 -21.81
CA GLN A 96 -8.30 -7.33 -22.52
C GLN A 96 -9.39 -8.33 -22.85
N THR A 97 -9.01 -9.54 -23.27
CA THR A 97 -9.93 -10.63 -23.59
C THR A 97 -10.75 -11.06 -22.37
N ILE A 98 -10.11 -11.29 -21.22
CA ILE A 98 -10.82 -11.65 -19.98
C ILE A 98 -11.70 -10.51 -19.49
N GLN A 99 -11.21 -9.27 -19.55
CA GLN A 99 -12.02 -8.11 -19.20
C GLN A 99 -13.28 -8.03 -20.08
N PHE A 100 -13.16 -8.27 -21.38
CA PHE A 100 -14.28 -8.30 -22.31
C PHE A 100 -15.26 -9.42 -21.95
N MET A 101 -14.79 -10.65 -21.75
CA MET A 101 -15.64 -11.79 -21.38
C MET A 101 -16.38 -11.56 -20.06
N ILE A 102 -15.73 -11.00 -19.04
CA ILE A 102 -16.39 -10.63 -17.79
C ILE A 102 -17.46 -9.57 -18.05
N GLN A 103 -17.14 -8.55 -18.85
CA GLN A 103 -18.09 -7.49 -19.20
C GLN A 103 -19.30 -8.02 -19.98
N GLU A 104 -19.13 -9.02 -20.84
CA GLU A 104 -20.22 -9.71 -21.54
C GLU A 104 -21.14 -10.39 -20.52
N ILE A 105 -20.62 -11.26 -19.64
CA ILE A 105 -21.44 -11.94 -18.62
C ILE A 105 -22.19 -10.93 -17.73
N LEU A 106 -21.54 -9.82 -17.35
CA LEU A 106 -22.19 -8.75 -16.57
C LEU A 106 -23.33 -8.06 -17.34
N SER A 107 -23.22 -7.96 -18.67
CA SER A 107 -24.20 -7.28 -19.52
C SER A 107 -25.35 -8.21 -19.92
N ASP A 108 -25.06 -9.49 -20.12
CA ASP A 108 -26.04 -10.52 -20.48
C ASP A 108 -26.95 -10.88 -19.30
N TYR A 109 -26.43 -10.81 -18.07
CA TYR A 109 -27.15 -11.19 -16.85
C TYR A 109 -27.21 -10.05 -15.81
N PRO A 110 -27.87 -8.92 -16.11
CA PRO A 110 -27.86 -7.73 -15.24
C PRO A 110 -28.55 -7.94 -13.88
N GLU A 111 -29.46 -8.91 -13.78
CA GLU A 111 -30.16 -9.25 -12.53
C GLU A 111 -29.33 -10.14 -11.59
N CYS A 112 -28.26 -10.77 -12.10
CA CYS A 112 -27.33 -11.57 -11.31
C CYS A 112 -26.43 -10.71 -10.44
N ARG A 113 -25.81 -11.33 -9.43
CA ARG A 113 -24.87 -10.65 -8.54
C ARG A 113 -23.44 -11.00 -8.90
N PHE A 114 -22.55 -10.03 -8.75
CA PHE A 114 -21.15 -10.14 -9.15
C PHE A 114 -20.22 -9.64 -8.06
N ILE A 115 -19.20 -10.43 -7.73
CA ILE A 115 -18.06 -10.01 -6.93
C ILE A 115 -16.81 -10.35 -7.71
N CYS A 116 -15.98 -9.34 -7.96
CA CYS A 116 -14.67 -9.52 -8.56
C CYS A 116 -13.60 -9.17 -7.54
N THR A 117 -12.45 -9.85 -7.55
CA THR A 117 -11.31 -9.45 -6.71
C THR A 117 -10.12 -9.06 -7.56
N SER A 118 -9.43 -8.00 -7.15
CA SER A 118 -8.20 -7.56 -7.79
C SER A 118 -7.28 -6.84 -6.79
N ARG A 119 -5.99 -6.74 -7.09
CA ARG A 119 -5.02 -5.94 -6.33
C ARG A 119 -5.15 -4.43 -6.58
N LEU A 120 -4.80 -3.64 -5.58
CA LEU A 120 -4.62 -2.20 -5.72
C LEU A 120 -3.49 -1.91 -6.69
N GLY A 121 -3.79 -1.16 -7.74
CA GLY A 121 -2.84 -0.83 -8.82
C GLY A 121 -3.10 -1.59 -10.11
N ALA A 122 -3.69 -2.79 -10.04
CA ALA A 122 -4.09 -3.53 -11.23
C ALA A 122 -5.33 -2.86 -11.87
N LEU A 123 -5.18 -2.40 -13.11
CA LEU A 123 -6.25 -1.78 -13.88
C LEU A 123 -7.13 -2.85 -14.55
N PHE A 124 -8.33 -3.07 -14.03
CA PHE A 124 -9.41 -3.82 -14.70
C PHE A 124 -10.66 -2.94 -14.76
N PRO A 125 -10.80 -2.09 -15.79
CA PRO A 125 -11.92 -1.16 -15.88
C PRO A 125 -13.19 -1.90 -16.34
N LEU A 126 -13.93 -2.43 -15.37
CA LEU A 126 -15.29 -2.95 -15.57
C LEU A 126 -16.32 -1.83 -15.40
N ARG A 127 -17.35 -1.81 -16.25
CA ARG A 127 -18.47 -0.87 -16.17
C ARG A 127 -19.57 -1.46 -15.29
N GLY A 128 -20.32 -0.62 -14.58
CA GLY A 128 -21.44 -1.07 -13.74
C GLY A 128 -21.03 -1.72 -12.41
N VAL A 129 -19.76 -1.66 -12.02
CA VAL A 129 -19.27 -2.18 -10.73
C VAL A 129 -18.91 -1.06 -9.76
N GLN A 130 -19.22 -1.24 -8.47
CA GLN A 130 -18.76 -0.35 -7.42
C GLN A 130 -17.41 -0.83 -6.87
N LYS A 131 -16.64 0.10 -6.31
CA LYS A 131 -15.32 -0.20 -5.74
C LYS A 131 -15.34 -0.16 -4.23
N ALA A 132 -14.78 -1.18 -3.58
CA ALA A 132 -14.65 -1.28 -2.12
C ALA A 132 -13.25 -1.76 -1.75
N VAL A 133 -12.74 -1.38 -0.57
CA VAL A 133 -11.39 -1.74 -0.06
C VAL A 133 -11.48 -2.51 1.28
N ILE A 134 -10.82 -3.67 1.41
CA ILE A 134 -10.82 -4.57 2.56
C ILE A 134 -9.78 -3.93 3.43
N SER A 135 -10.27 -3.39 4.54
CA SER A 135 -9.44 -2.87 5.59
C SER A 135 -8.55 -4.00 6.13
N PRO A 136 -7.25 -3.74 6.36
CA PRO A 136 -6.43 -4.56 7.24
C PRO A 136 -7.13 -4.90 8.56
N PHE A 137 -6.62 -5.87 9.32
CA PHE A 137 -7.13 -6.09 10.67
C PHE A 137 -6.71 -4.90 11.56
N TYR A 138 -7.69 -4.14 12.03
CA TYR A 138 -7.49 -2.97 12.90
C TYR A 138 -8.08 -3.15 14.30
N SER A 139 -9.00 -4.11 14.48
CA SER A 139 -9.70 -4.28 15.75
C SER A 139 -8.96 -5.24 16.69
N ASN A 140 -9.02 -4.95 17.99
CA ASN A 140 -8.64 -5.86 19.08
C ASN A 140 -9.49 -7.15 19.11
N ARG A 141 -10.37 -7.36 18.13
CA ARG A 141 -11.22 -8.54 18.01
C ARG A 141 -10.73 -9.47 16.90
N GLN A 142 -10.50 -8.96 15.69
CA GLN A 142 -10.15 -9.79 14.54
C GLN A 142 -8.82 -10.54 14.72
N ILE A 143 -7.80 -9.86 15.26
CA ILE A 143 -6.49 -10.49 15.50
C ILE A 143 -6.60 -11.59 16.57
N PRO A 144 -7.16 -11.33 17.77
CA PRO A 144 -7.35 -12.40 18.74
C PRO A 144 -8.23 -13.54 18.24
N GLU A 145 -9.33 -13.25 17.56
CA GLU A 145 -10.23 -14.28 17.03
C GLU A 145 -9.53 -15.18 16.01
N PHE A 146 -8.72 -14.60 15.10
CA PHE A 146 -7.90 -15.37 14.19
C PHE A 146 -6.91 -16.26 14.96
N VAL A 147 -6.15 -15.70 15.90
CA VAL A 147 -5.14 -16.43 16.66
C VAL A 147 -5.77 -17.57 17.46
N HIS A 148 -6.86 -17.33 18.17
CA HIS A 148 -7.54 -18.38 18.95
C HIS A 148 -8.06 -19.51 18.06
N ARG A 149 -8.69 -19.19 16.92
CA ARG A 149 -9.15 -20.21 15.97
C ARG A 149 -7.99 -20.99 15.37
N TRP A 150 -6.89 -20.31 15.05
CA TRP A 150 -5.69 -20.94 14.50
C TRP A 150 -5.09 -21.95 15.49
N PHE A 151 -4.89 -21.57 16.76
CA PHE A 151 -4.33 -22.47 17.78
C PHE A 151 -5.30 -23.58 18.22
N ALA A 152 -6.61 -23.34 18.12
CA ALA A 152 -7.61 -24.38 18.35
C ALA A 152 -7.60 -25.44 17.24
N TYR A 153 -7.37 -25.03 15.99
CA TYR A 153 -7.38 -25.93 14.84
C TYR A 153 -6.03 -26.64 14.61
N TYR A 154 -4.92 -25.88 14.60
CA TYR A 154 -3.59 -26.41 14.29
C TYR A 154 -2.76 -26.75 15.54
N GLY A 155 -2.81 -25.89 16.57
CA GLY A 155 -1.89 -25.97 17.71
C GLY A 155 -2.29 -26.96 18.81
N ASN A 156 -3.49 -27.54 18.77
CA ASN A 156 -4.08 -28.40 19.82
C ASN A 156 -4.02 -27.84 21.25
N LYS A 157 -3.75 -26.53 21.41
CA LYS A 157 -3.55 -25.84 22.69
C LYS A 157 -4.10 -24.40 22.61
N PRO A 158 -5.40 -24.20 22.87
CA PRO A 158 -6.03 -22.87 22.84
C PRO A 158 -5.33 -21.84 23.76
N ALA A 159 -4.77 -22.30 24.88
CA ALA A 159 -4.03 -21.46 25.83
C ALA A 159 -2.77 -20.81 25.22
N SER A 160 -2.14 -21.45 24.23
CA SER A 160 -0.98 -20.89 23.52
C SER A 160 -1.33 -19.62 22.75
N GLY A 161 -2.56 -19.53 22.22
CA GLY A 161 -3.02 -18.34 21.50
C GLY A 161 -3.11 -17.11 22.40
N THR A 162 -3.58 -17.26 23.65
CA THR A 162 -3.61 -16.15 24.62
C THR A 162 -2.20 -15.69 24.99
N ALA A 163 -1.30 -16.63 25.30
CA ALA A 163 0.09 -16.31 25.63
C ALA A 163 0.83 -15.62 24.46
N MET A 164 0.56 -16.06 23.22
CA MET A 164 1.06 -15.43 22.01
C MET A 164 0.61 -13.97 21.90
N LEU A 165 -0.69 -13.70 22.11
CA LEU A 165 -1.26 -12.36 22.02
C LEU A 165 -0.70 -11.43 23.10
N GLU A 166 -0.56 -11.91 24.33
CA GLU A 166 0.05 -11.15 25.44
C GLU A 166 1.48 -10.73 25.09
N LYS A 167 2.28 -11.66 24.56
CA LYS A 167 3.63 -11.34 24.07
C LYS A 167 3.59 -10.36 22.90
N LEU A 168 2.79 -10.61 21.86
CA LEU A 168 2.70 -9.74 20.69
C LEU A 168 2.34 -8.30 21.07
N TYR A 169 1.46 -8.11 22.06
CA TYR A 169 1.04 -6.80 22.56
C TYR A 169 1.96 -6.19 23.63
N SER A 170 3.02 -6.88 24.05
CA SER A 170 4.05 -6.33 24.95
C SER A 170 5.00 -5.36 24.23
N ALA A 171 5.57 -4.39 24.96
CA ALA A 171 6.38 -3.31 24.39
C ALA A 171 7.55 -3.80 23.52
N GLN A 172 8.13 -4.96 23.87
CA GLN A 172 9.25 -5.60 23.16
C GLN A 172 8.95 -5.87 21.68
N TYR A 173 7.72 -6.29 21.35
CA TYR A 173 7.36 -6.74 20.00
C TYR A 173 6.57 -5.69 19.21
N LYS A 174 6.60 -4.42 19.64
CA LYS A 174 5.90 -3.32 18.95
C LYS A 174 6.23 -3.26 17.45
N GLY A 175 7.48 -3.49 17.07
CA GLY A 175 7.95 -3.45 15.68
C GLY A 175 7.34 -4.50 14.74
N ILE A 176 6.86 -5.62 15.28
CA ILE A 176 6.26 -6.70 14.47
C ILE A 176 4.73 -6.71 14.50
N ARG A 177 4.08 -5.91 15.36
CA ARG A 177 2.60 -5.89 15.48
C ARG A 177 1.89 -5.52 14.18
N GLU A 178 2.49 -4.67 13.35
CA GLU A 178 1.91 -4.29 12.06
C GLU A 178 1.78 -5.50 11.10
N LEU A 179 2.61 -6.55 11.27
CA LEU A 179 2.46 -7.80 10.50
C LEU A 179 1.12 -8.47 10.78
N ALA A 180 0.64 -8.43 12.02
CA ALA A 180 -0.63 -9.06 12.43
C ALA A 180 -1.86 -8.47 11.72
N ARG A 181 -1.72 -7.31 11.08
CA ARG A 181 -2.80 -6.65 10.33
C ARG A 181 -3.06 -7.29 8.97
N ARG A 182 -2.13 -8.08 8.45
CA ARG A 182 -2.25 -8.84 7.20
C ARG A 182 -2.45 -10.31 7.55
N PRO A 183 -3.63 -10.92 7.29
CA PRO A 183 -3.93 -12.30 7.66
C PRO A 183 -2.83 -13.33 7.32
N VAL A 184 -2.21 -13.23 6.14
CA VAL A 184 -1.11 -14.12 5.74
C VAL A 184 0.13 -13.98 6.64
N LEU A 185 0.42 -12.78 7.12
CA LEU A 185 1.54 -12.51 8.02
C LEU A 185 1.17 -12.79 9.48
N LEU A 186 -0.11 -12.67 9.84
CA LEU A 186 -0.61 -13.17 11.12
C LEU A 186 -0.49 -14.70 11.20
N ASN A 187 -0.80 -15.41 10.12
CA ASN A 187 -0.53 -16.86 10.02
C ASN A 187 0.95 -17.17 10.21
N LEU A 188 1.84 -16.41 9.55
CA LEU A 188 3.28 -16.57 9.70
C LEU A 188 3.77 -16.31 11.14
N LEU A 189 3.19 -15.32 11.83
CA LEU A 189 3.44 -15.08 13.24
C LEU A 189 2.99 -16.27 14.10
N CYS A 190 1.80 -16.82 13.85
CA CYS A 190 1.29 -17.99 14.58
C CYS A 190 2.23 -19.18 14.42
N LEU A 191 2.65 -19.48 13.18
CA LEU A 191 3.62 -20.53 12.86
C LEU A 191 4.97 -20.32 13.54
N THR A 192 5.48 -19.09 13.51
CA THR A 192 6.75 -18.75 14.17
C THR A 192 6.68 -18.99 15.68
N TYR A 193 5.58 -18.55 16.30
CA TYR A 193 5.38 -18.70 17.74
C TYR A 193 5.16 -20.16 18.16
N ASP A 194 4.36 -20.91 17.39
CA ASP A 194 4.08 -22.31 17.67
C ASP A 194 5.36 -23.16 17.61
N HIS A 195 6.25 -22.86 16.66
CA HIS A 195 7.53 -23.56 16.52
C HIS A 195 8.58 -23.14 17.56
N ASN A 196 8.73 -21.84 17.84
CA ASN A 196 9.83 -21.35 18.69
C ASN A 196 9.45 -21.10 20.15
N GLY A 197 8.15 -20.99 20.46
CA GLY A 197 7.65 -20.45 21.73
C GLY A 197 7.87 -18.93 21.90
N ASP A 198 8.42 -18.24 20.90
CA ASP A 198 8.70 -16.82 20.93
C ASP A 198 8.80 -16.18 19.53
N PHE A 199 8.86 -14.85 19.48
CA PHE A 199 9.01 -14.09 18.24
C PHE A 199 10.40 -13.48 18.07
N PRO A 200 10.87 -13.31 16.83
CA PRO A 200 11.88 -12.32 16.50
C PRO A 200 11.36 -10.89 16.76
N THR A 201 12.25 -9.97 17.13
CA THR A 201 11.89 -8.56 17.39
C THR A 201 11.75 -7.72 16.12
N GLN A 202 12.29 -8.19 14.99
CA GLN A 202 12.24 -7.54 13.69
C GLN A 202 11.36 -8.31 12.69
N ARG A 203 10.72 -7.60 11.74
CA ARG A 203 9.80 -8.21 10.76
C ARG A 203 10.52 -9.20 9.86
N VAL A 204 11.68 -8.81 9.34
CA VAL A 204 12.55 -9.69 8.54
C VAL A 204 12.91 -10.97 9.29
N GLY A 205 13.12 -10.90 10.61
CA GLY A 205 13.33 -12.05 11.46
C GLY A 205 12.13 -12.99 11.49
N VAL A 206 10.91 -12.45 11.58
CA VAL A 206 9.65 -13.23 11.50
C VAL A 206 9.56 -13.95 10.15
N PHE A 207 9.94 -13.32 9.05
CA PHE A 207 10.00 -13.99 7.75
C PHE A 207 11.00 -15.15 7.75
N ALA A 208 12.25 -14.89 8.13
CA ALA A 208 13.29 -15.92 8.14
C ALA A 208 12.89 -17.12 9.01
N SER A 209 12.39 -16.86 10.22
CA SER A 209 11.99 -17.91 11.16
C SER A 209 10.71 -18.63 10.72
N GLY A 210 9.69 -17.89 10.29
CA GLY A 210 8.40 -18.46 9.91
C GLY A 210 8.48 -19.29 8.62
N LEU A 211 9.33 -18.88 7.66
CA LEU A 211 9.58 -19.65 6.44
C LEU A 211 10.35 -20.96 6.74
N SER A 212 11.31 -20.93 7.66
CA SER A 212 11.97 -22.17 8.12
C SER A 212 11.00 -23.10 8.84
N ALA A 213 10.06 -22.55 9.63
CA ALA A 213 8.99 -23.34 10.26
C ALA A 213 8.04 -23.99 9.23
N LEU A 214 7.65 -23.25 8.18
CA LEU A 214 6.85 -23.79 7.06
C LEU A 214 7.55 -24.95 6.35
N ALA A 215 8.85 -24.81 6.09
CA ALA A 215 9.65 -25.85 5.46
C ALA A 215 9.75 -27.13 6.32
N ARG A 216 9.70 -27.03 7.65
CA ARG A 216 9.79 -28.17 8.57
C ARG A 216 8.47 -28.91 8.78
N GLN A 217 7.33 -28.21 8.67
CA GLN A 217 6.00 -28.84 8.78
C GLN A 217 5.67 -29.70 7.55
N SER A 218 6.23 -29.34 6.41
CA SER A 218 6.15 -30.11 5.17
C SER A 218 7.16 -31.27 5.27
N GLN A 219 6.84 -32.31 6.06
CA GLN A 219 7.66 -33.53 6.04
C GLN A 219 7.67 -34.07 4.61
N PRO A 220 8.84 -34.41 4.04
CA PRO A 220 8.86 -35.10 2.77
C PRO A 220 8.09 -36.40 2.95
N GLU A 221 7.07 -36.63 2.11
CA GLU A 221 6.58 -37.99 1.90
C GLU A 221 7.80 -38.87 1.57
N THR A 222 7.76 -40.13 1.99
CA THR A 222 8.89 -41.05 2.15
C THR A 222 9.64 -41.40 0.84
N ASN A 223 9.39 -40.65 -0.24
CA ASN A 223 9.94 -40.75 -1.59
C ASN A 223 10.50 -39.41 -2.13
N SER A 224 10.92 -38.44 -1.30
CA SER A 224 11.55 -37.23 -1.85
C SER A 224 12.91 -37.56 -2.46
N THR A 225 13.01 -37.35 -3.78
CA THR A 225 14.24 -37.48 -4.58
C THR A 225 15.38 -36.59 -4.07
N ILE A 226 15.03 -35.56 -3.28
CA ILE A 226 15.91 -34.62 -2.59
C ILE A 226 16.99 -35.30 -1.74
N ALA A 227 16.65 -36.39 -1.04
CA ALA A 227 17.58 -37.03 -0.11
C ALA A 227 18.83 -37.63 -0.80
N ASN A 228 18.78 -37.84 -2.12
CA ASN A 228 19.85 -38.45 -2.92
C ASN A 228 20.60 -37.47 -3.83
N LEU A 229 20.24 -36.19 -3.86
CA LEU A 229 20.96 -35.18 -4.64
C LEU A 229 22.06 -34.51 -3.78
N PRO A 230 23.36 -34.67 -4.09
CA PRO A 230 24.48 -34.18 -3.25
C PRO A 230 24.60 -32.65 -3.13
N TYR A 231 23.71 -31.87 -3.77
CA TYR A 231 23.81 -30.40 -3.88
C TYR A 231 22.56 -29.65 -3.39
N PHE A 232 21.73 -30.27 -2.55
CA PHE A 232 20.46 -29.68 -2.10
C PHE A 232 20.54 -29.19 -0.65
N ARG A 233 20.92 -27.92 -0.45
CA ARG A 233 20.91 -27.28 0.88
C ARG A 233 19.74 -26.30 1.00
N GLU A 234 19.20 -26.13 2.21
CA GLU A 234 18.12 -25.14 2.50
C GLU A 234 18.47 -23.73 1.97
N ARG A 235 19.76 -23.37 2.02
CA ARG A 235 20.29 -22.12 1.47
C ARG A 235 20.12 -22.01 -0.05
N ASP A 236 20.31 -23.11 -0.79
CA ASP A 236 20.15 -23.11 -2.25
C ASP A 236 18.70 -22.88 -2.65
N ILE A 237 17.76 -23.58 -2.00
CA ILE A 237 16.32 -23.36 -2.19
C ILE A 237 15.96 -21.90 -1.95
N LYS A 238 16.41 -21.34 -0.83
CA LYS A 238 16.16 -19.94 -0.47
C LYS A 238 16.69 -18.99 -1.55
N ASN A 239 17.92 -19.21 -2.02
CA ASN A 239 18.54 -18.36 -3.05
C ASN A 239 17.84 -18.48 -4.41
N ILE A 240 17.41 -19.68 -4.78
CA ILE A 240 16.63 -19.96 -5.99
C ILE A 240 15.29 -19.22 -5.92
N LEU A 241 14.54 -19.37 -4.81
CA LEU A 241 13.29 -18.64 -4.58
C LEU A 241 13.50 -17.12 -4.63
N ALA A 242 14.57 -16.61 -4.02
CA ALA A 242 14.97 -15.20 -4.09
C ALA A 242 15.22 -14.75 -5.53
N ARG A 243 15.92 -15.55 -6.33
CA ARG A 243 16.20 -15.25 -7.75
C ARG A 243 14.94 -15.26 -8.60
N ILE A 244 14.08 -16.27 -8.46
CA ILE A 244 12.78 -16.36 -9.14
C ILE A 244 11.93 -15.14 -8.77
N ALA A 245 11.78 -14.86 -7.47
CA ALA A 245 10.99 -13.74 -6.98
C ALA A 245 11.47 -12.41 -7.56
N SER A 246 12.77 -12.13 -7.48
CA SER A 246 13.39 -10.91 -8.00
C SER A 246 13.17 -10.76 -9.51
N TYR A 247 13.48 -11.81 -10.28
CA TYR A 247 13.34 -11.80 -11.74
C TYR A 247 11.90 -11.45 -12.17
N TYR A 248 10.92 -12.20 -11.66
CA TYR A 248 9.52 -11.99 -12.02
C TYR A 248 8.97 -10.67 -11.49
N PHE A 249 9.38 -10.24 -10.29
CA PHE A 249 8.89 -8.99 -9.72
C PHE A 249 9.40 -7.75 -10.47
N ILE A 250 10.65 -7.80 -10.99
CA ILE A 250 11.27 -6.73 -11.79
C ILE A 250 10.73 -6.72 -13.21
N HIS A 251 10.76 -7.87 -13.90
CA HIS A 251 10.58 -7.92 -15.35
C HIS A 251 9.12 -8.06 -15.77
N LEU A 252 8.29 -8.71 -14.97
CA LEU A 252 6.97 -9.15 -15.43
C LEU A 252 5.82 -8.39 -14.79
N LYS A 253 6.12 -7.24 -14.16
CA LYS A 253 5.16 -6.31 -13.56
C LYS A 253 4.02 -7.10 -12.91
N GLU A 254 2.78 -6.93 -13.36
CA GLU A 254 1.57 -7.49 -12.73
C GLU A 254 1.42 -9.02 -12.85
N GLN A 255 2.26 -9.71 -13.62
CA GLN A 255 2.16 -11.16 -13.77
C GLN A 255 2.55 -11.90 -12.48
N ILE A 256 1.71 -12.87 -12.13
CA ILE A 256 1.83 -13.70 -10.93
C ILE A 256 1.99 -15.18 -11.31
N LEU A 257 1.69 -15.53 -12.57
CA LEU A 257 1.94 -16.84 -13.15
C LEU A 257 3.28 -16.83 -13.88
N PHE A 258 4.08 -17.85 -13.60
CA PHE A 258 5.44 -18.05 -14.09
C PHE A 258 5.44 -19.26 -14.99
N ALA A 259 6.01 -19.17 -16.20
CA ALA A 259 6.12 -20.35 -17.04
C ALA A 259 7.11 -21.31 -16.39
N VAL A 260 6.72 -22.58 -16.25
CA VAL A 260 7.55 -23.63 -15.62
C VAL A 260 8.91 -23.72 -16.31
N ARG A 261 8.94 -23.66 -17.65
CA ARG A 261 10.19 -23.70 -18.45
C ARG A 261 11.16 -22.56 -18.12
N ASP A 262 10.64 -21.36 -17.86
CA ASP A 262 11.45 -20.19 -17.52
C ASP A 262 12.00 -20.33 -16.09
N VAL A 263 11.21 -20.89 -15.17
CA VAL A 263 11.65 -21.20 -13.80
C VAL A 263 12.71 -22.29 -13.80
N GLU A 264 12.54 -23.36 -14.59
CA GLU A 264 13.54 -24.41 -14.79
C GLU A 264 14.87 -23.81 -15.29
N ARG A 265 14.83 -22.88 -16.26
CA ARG A 265 16.03 -22.18 -16.73
C ARG A 265 16.72 -21.39 -15.61
N ILE A 266 15.95 -20.66 -14.80
CA ILE A 266 16.50 -19.90 -13.66
C ILE A 266 17.18 -20.83 -12.64
N ILE A 267 16.62 -22.01 -12.39
CA ILE A 267 17.20 -23.03 -11.51
C ILE A 267 18.52 -23.54 -12.10
N GLN A 268 18.52 -23.92 -13.38
CA GLN A 268 19.71 -24.42 -14.07
C GLN A 268 20.84 -23.38 -14.07
N ASP A 269 20.52 -22.12 -14.39
CA ASP A 269 21.47 -21.02 -14.37
C ASP A 269 22.07 -20.80 -12.97
N TYR A 270 21.25 -20.91 -11.91
CA TYR A 270 21.73 -20.81 -10.53
C TYR A 270 22.76 -21.91 -10.19
N TYR A 271 22.49 -23.16 -10.56
CA TYR A 271 23.42 -24.26 -10.28
C TYR A 271 24.72 -24.14 -11.07
N ASN A 272 24.65 -23.65 -12.30
CA ASN A 272 25.85 -23.35 -13.09
C ASN A 272 26.71 -22.25 -12.44
N GLU A 273 26.09 -21.13 -12.06
CA GLU A 273 26.83 -20.01 -11.47
C GLU A 273 27.40 -20.31 -10.08
N VAL A 274 26.66 -21.02 -9.22
CA VAL A 274 27.04 -21.22 -7.82
C VAL A 274 27.86 -22.49 -7.61
N HIS A 275 27.55 -23.56 -8.36
CA HIS A 275 28.15 -24.88 -8.16
C HIS A 275 28.98 -25.35 -9.37
N SER A 276 29.08 -24.55 -10.44
CA SER A 276 29.80 -24.90 -11.68
C SER A 276 29.30 -26.20 -12.32
N ILE A 277 28.01 -26.50 -12.16
CA ILE A 277 27.35 -27.67 -12.76
C ILE A 277 26.77 -27.27 -14.12
N ASN A 278 27.01 -28.08 -15.15
CA ASN A 278 26.43 -27.85 -16.47
C ASN A 278 24.88 -27.73 -16.36
N PRO A 279 24.27 -26.63 -16.86
CA PRO A 279 22.81 -26.45 -16.89
C PRO A 279 22.03 -27.66 -17.41
N ASP A 280 22.53 -28.32 -18.46
CA ASP A 280 21.86 -29.45 -19.10
C ASP A 280 21.92 -30.74 -18.26
N ALA A 281 22.82 -30.79 -17.27
CA ALA A 281 22.91 -31.90 -16.32
C ALA A 281 21.97 -31.72 -15.11
N VAL A 282 21.33 -30.56 -14.99
CA VAL A 282 20.41 -30.23 -13.89
C VAL A 282 18.97 -30.39 -14.38
N ASP A 283 18.25 -31.35 -13.79
CA ASP A 283 16.81 -31.49 -14.01
C ASP A 283 16.06 -30.42 -13.19
N GLY A 284 15.84 -29.26 -13.82
CA GLY A 284 15.14 -28.14 -13.21
C GLY A 284 13.69 -28.46 -12.82
N ASN A 285 13.03 -29.39 -13.52
CA ASN A 285 11.63 -29.75 -13.23
C ASN A 285 11.54 -30.55 -11.93
N VAL A 286 12.44 -31.53 -11.75
CA VAL A 286 12.54 -32.30 -10.51
C VAL A 286 12.79 -31.36 -9.33
N ILE A 287 13.75 -30.44 -9.46
CA ILE A 287 14.05 -29.46 -8.41
C ILE A 287 12.84 -28.56 -8.12
N LEU A 288 12.14 -28.09 -9.17
CA LEU A 288 10.96 -27.26 -8.98
C LEU A 288 9.82 -28.03 -8.27
N ARG A 289 9.55 -29.27 -8.68
CA ARG A 289 8.54 -30.13 -8.02
C ARG A 289 8.89 -30.38 -6.56
N ASP A 290 10.17 -30.58 -6.28
CA ASP A 290 10.67 -30.74 -4.91
C ASP A 290 10.46 -29.46 -4.09
N ILE A 291 10.74 -28.27 -4.64
CA ILE A 291 10.48 -26.99 -3.97
C ILE A 291 8.98 -26.79 -3.69
N GLU A 292 8.13 -27.12 -4.66
CA GLU A 292 6.66 -27.05 -4.53
C GLU A 292 6.16 -27.90 -3.36
N GLN A 293 6.69 -29.12 -3.20
CA GLN A 293 6.33 -30.04 -2.12
C GLN A 293 6.94 -29.66 -0.77
N PHE A 294 8.16 -29.11 -0.75
CA PHE A 294 8.94 -28.95 0.49
C PHE A 294 8.53 -27.76 1.36
N ASN A 295 7.92 -26.71 0.82
CA ASN A 295 7.56 -25.54 1.65
C ASN A 295 6.24 -24.87 1.30
N GLY A 296 5.56 -25.33 0.22
CA GLY A 296 4.32 -24.71 -0.25
C GLY A 296 4.46 -23.22 -0.62
N LEU A 297 5.68 -22.73 -0.84
CA LEU A 297 5.94 -21.33 -1.22
C LEU A 297 5.75 -21.12 -2.72
N LEU A 298 6.03 -22.14 -3.53
CA LEU A 298 5.61 -22.21 -4.93
C LEU A 298 4.47 -23.21 -5.09
N VAL A 299 3.50 -22.86 -5.93
CA VAL A 299 2.33 -23.67 -6.25
C VAL A 299 2.25 -23.83 -7.76
N ARG A 300 2.06 -25.07 -8.22
CA ARG A 300 1.90 -25.42 -9.64
C ARG A 300 0.45 -25.24 -10.09
N TRP A 301 0.27 -24.76 -11.31
CA TRP A 301 -1.01 -24.51 -11.98
C TRP A 301 -0.99 -25.16 -13.37
N GLY A 302 -1.52 -26.39 -13.44
CA GLY A 302 -1.36 -27.24 -14.61
C GLY A 302 0.11 -27.59 -14.89
N GLU A 303 0.41 -28.10 -16.09
CA GLU A 303 1.80 -28.48 -16.45
C GLU A 303 2.69 -27.29 -16.82
N MET A 304 2.09 -26.15 -17.20
CA MET A 304 2.82 -25.05 -17.84
C MET A 304 3.17 -23.88 -16.92
N TYR A 305 2.46 -23.71 -15.80
CA TYR A 305 2.60 -22.53 -14.95
C TYR A 305 2.80 -22.87 -13.47
N CYS A 306 3.50 -21.99 -12.75
CA CYS A 306 3.58 -21.99 -11.30
C CYS A 306 3.52 -20.55 -10.75
N SER A 307 3.35 -20.35 -9.46
CA SER A 307 3.34 -19.03 -8.82
C SER A 307 3.83 -19.11 -7.39
N PHE A 308 4.21 -17.99 -6.79
CA PHE A 308 4.28 -17.94 -5.33
C PHE A 308 2.87 -18.18 -4.74
N SER A 309 2.78 -18.95 -3.65
CA SER A 309 1.53 -19.19 -2.92
C SER A 309 0.92 -17.88 -2.43
N HIS A 310 1.77 -16.90 -2.15
CA HIS A 310 1.34 -15.56 -1.82
C HIS A 310 2.38 -14.50 -2.22
N LEU A 311 1.92 -13.38 -2.80
CA LEU A 311 2.80 -12.28 -3.23
C LEU A 311 3.67 -11.73 -2.10
N THR A 312 3.19 -11.72 -0.85
CA THR A 312 4.03 -11.28 0.29
C THR A 312 5.34 -12.07 0.42
N TYR A 313 5.33 -13.36 0.07
CA TYR A 313 6.55 -14.16 0.07
C TYR A 313 7.45 -13.77 -1.11
N GLN A 314 6.87 -13.56 -2.30
CA GLN A 314 7.60 -13.01 -3.44
C GLN A 314 8.25 -11.66 -3.08
N GLU A 315 7.51 -10.72 -2.47
CA GLU A 315 8.04 -9.42 -2.04
C GLU A 315 9.23 -9.56 -1.07
N TYR A 316 9.15 -10.50 -0.12
CA TYR A 316 10.24 -10.79 0.81
C TYR A 316 11.48 -11.36 0.10
N PHE A 317 11.29 -12.36 -0.76
CA PHE A 317 12.37 -12.99 -1.51
C PHE A 317 13.01 -12.03 -2.53
N THR A 318 12.22 -11.12 -3.13
CA THR A 318 12.74 -10.02 -3.95
C THR A 318 13.65 -9.09 -3.13
N ALA A 319 13.19 -8.66 -1.94
CA ALA A 319 14.00 -7.80 -1.07
C ALA A 319 15.31 -8.49 -0.63
N GLU A 320 15.23 -9.76 -0.25
CA GLU A 320 16.42 -10.55 0.12
C GLU A 320 17.40 -10.67 -1.04
N HIS A 321 16.91 -10.96 -2.25
CA HIS A 321 17.77 -11.06 -3.44
C HIS A 321 18.52 -9.76 -3.70
N LEU A 322 17.81 -8.63 -3.74
CA LEU A 322 18.39 -7.32 -4.02
C LEU A 322 19.49 -6.95 -3.04
N VAL A 323 19.28 -7.22 -1.75
CA VAL A 323 20.29 -6.96 -0.71
C VAL A 323 21.48 -7.92 -0.86
N ARG A 324 21.22 -9.21 -1.03
CA ARG A 324 22.25 -10.25 -1.17
C ARG A 324 23.16 -10.03 -2.39
N THR A 325 22.61 -9.53 -3.50
CA THR A 325 23.37 -9.26 -4.73
C THR A 325 23.89 -7.82 -4.83
N ASN A 326 23.81 -7.04 -3.75
CA ASN A 326 24.23 -5.63 -3.72
C ASN A 326 23.54 -4.74 -4.78
N ARG A 327 22.30 -5.07 -5.14
CA ARG A 327 21.44 -4.36 -6.10
C ARG A 327 20.34 -3.55 -5.42
N PHE A 328 20.42 -3.37 -4.09
CA PHE A 328 19.37 -2.71 -3.31
C PHE A 328 19.14 -1.23 -3.67
N MET A 329 20.10 -0.57 -4.33
CA MET A 329 19.92 0.80 -4.85
C MET A 329 19.00 0.85 -6.08
N ASP A 330 18.81 -0.27 -6.79
CA ASP A 330 17.92 -0.35 -7.96
C ASP A 330 16.47 -0.01 -7.61
N ILE A 331 16.09 -0.12 -6.33
CA ILE A 331 14.72 0.21 -5.89
C ILE A 331 14.36 1.68 -6.10
N PHE A 332 15.36 2.56 -6.25
CA PHE A 332 15.14 4.00 -6.38
C PHE A 332 14.34 4.36 -7.64
N GLN A 333 14.45 3.56 -8.70
CA GLN A 333 13.63 3.73 -9.91
C GLN A 333 12.15 3.40 -9.68
N TYR A 334 11.83 2.69 -8.60
CA TYR A 334 10.48 2.21 -8.28
C TYR A 334 9.82 2.92 -7.09
N LEU A 335 10.42 3.98 -6.54
CA LEU A 335 9.85 4.68 -5.38
C LEU A 335 8.42 5.20 -5.61
N SER A 336 8.13 5.62 -6.84
CA SER A 336 6.79 6.07 -7.22
C SER A 336 5.82 4.92 -7.47
N ASP A 337 6.28 3.68 -7.60
CA ASP A 337 5.41 2.52 -7.77
C ASP A 337 4.92 2.00 -6.40
N ARG A 338 3.59 1.99 -6.23
CA ARG A 338 2.95 1.52 -4.98
C ARG A 338 3.15 0.02 -4.76
N ARG A 339 3.34 -0.76 -5.83
CA ARG A 339 3.62 -2.20 -5.74
C ARG A 339 4.92 -2.46 -4.98
N TRP A 340 5.91 -1.60 -5.15
CA TRP A 340 7.23 -1.76 -4.56
C TRP A 340 7.31 -1.34 -3.10
N SER A 341 6.26 -0.73 -2.54
CA SER A 341 6.31 -0.17 -1.18
C SER A 341 6.73 -1.21 -0.13
N PHE A 342 6.20 -2.44 -0.19
CA PHE A 342 6.57 -3.47 0.78
C PHE A 342 7.99 -4.02 0.56
N VAL A 343 8.43 -4.15 -0.69
CA VAL A 343 9.82 -4.53 -1.01
C VAL A 343 10.80 -3.45 -0.51
N ILE A 344 10.53 -2.18 -0.76
CA ILE A 344 11.35 -1.04 -0.31
C ILE A 344 11.45 -1.02 1.22
N GLU A 345 10.33 -1.22 1.91
CA GLU A 345 10.33 -1.35 3.37
C GLU A 345 11.24 -2.49 3.84
N LEU A 346 11.12 -3.69 3.26
CA LEU A 346 11.94 -4.84 3.66
C LEU A 346 13.42 -4.67 3.33
N VAL A 347 13.74 -4.08 2.17
CA VAL A 347 15.11 -3.73 1.79
C VAL A 347 15.72 -2.79 2.83
N SER A 348 14.98 -1.76 3.26
CA SER A 348 15.47 -0.81 4.26
C SER A 348 15.76 -1.43 5.64
N GLU A 349 15.12 -2.56 5.99
CA GLU A 349 15.39 -3.32 7.21
C GLU A 349 16.56 -4.30 7.05
N LEU A 350 16.74 -4.83 5.84
CA LEU A 350 17.75 -5.84 5.50
C LEU A 350 19.14 -5.25 5.24
N ILE A 351 19.23 -3.96 4.90
CA ILE A 351 20.50 -3.30 4.59
C ILE A 351 21.42 -3.28 5.82
N PRO A 352 22.73 -3.59 5.64
CA PRO A 352 23.70 -3.50 6.72
C PRO A 352 23.78 -2.09 7.33
N PRO A 353 24.02 -1.96 8.65
CA PRO A 353 24.14 -0.66 9.30
C PRO A 353 25.16 0.28 8.63
N GLN A 354 26.27 -0.26 8.13
CA GLN A 354 27.35 0.50 7.49
C GLN A 354 26.93 1.18 6.18
N LEU A 355 25.92 0.63 5.50
CA LEU A 355 25.43 1.14 4.21
C LEU A 355 24.11 1.92 4.35
N SER A 356 23.55 1.98 5.57
CA SER A 356 22.22 2.56 5.81
C SER A 356 22.21 4.06 5.52
N TRP A 357 23.25 4.80 5.90
CA TRP A 357 23.34 6.24 5.63
C TRP A 357 23.34 6.55 4.13
N ASP A 358 24.24 5.94 3.37
CA ASP A 358 24.36 6.16 1.92
C ASP A 358 23.08 5.76 1.18
N PHE A 359 22.44 4.67 1.61
CA PHE A 359 21.14 4.27 1.10
C PHE A 359 20.07 5.34 1.32
N PHE A 360 19.90 5.85 2.54
CA PHE A 360 18.87 6.87 2.81
C PHE A 360 19.19 8.22 2.19
N LEU A 361 20.48 8.58 2.07
CA LEU A 361 20.91 9.74 1.33
C LEU A 361 20.54 9.62 -0.17
N GLY A 362 20.78 8.45 -0.78
CA GLY A 362 20.36 8.14 -2.14
C GLY A 362 18.84 8.16 -2.32
N PHE A 363 18.11 7.60 -1.35
CA PHE A 363 16.64 7.63 -1.31
C PHE A 363 16.15 9.08 -1.28
N LYS A 364 16.70 9.92 -0.39
CA LYS A 364 16.32 11.34 -0.28
C LYS A 364 16.66 12.14 -1.54
N LYS A 365 17.86 11.96 -2.12
CA LYS A 365 18.25 12.58 -3.40
C LYS A 365 17.26 12.21 -4.52
N THR A 366 16.81 10.96 -4.56
CA THR A 366 15.81 10.51 -5.52
C THR A 366 14.44 11.13 -5.29
N ILE A 367 14.02 11.31 -4.03
CA ILE A 367 12.78 12.02 -3.71
C ILE A 367 12.83 13.48 -4.19
N ASP A 368 13.94 14.18 -3.93
CA ASP A 368 14.09 15.58 -4.31
C ASP A 368 14.16 15.78 -5.84
N SER A 369 14.63 14.78 -6.60
CA SER A 369 14.68 14.88 -8.07
C SER A 369 13.29 15.01 -8.71
N TYR A 370 12.21 14.51 -8.07
CA TYR A 370 10.83 14.67 -8.55
C TYR A 370 10.35 16.12 -8.58
N VAL A 371 10.98 17.01 -7.81
CA VAL A 371 10.54 18.41 -7.65
C VAL A 371 11.61 19.42 -8.08
N ASN A 372 12.89 19.06 -8.03
CA ASN A 372 14.01 19.96 -8.32
C ASN A 372 14.02 20.52 -9.76
N GLY A 373 13.39 19.84 -10.72
CA GLY A 373 13.27 20.32 -12.10
C GLY A 373 12.27 21.46 -12.31
N ASP A 374 11.43 21.79 -11.32
CA ASP A 374 10.35 22.77 -11.46
C ASP A 374 10.45 23.87 -10.40
N MET A 375 10.72 25.11 -10.83
CA MET A 375 10.90 26.26 -9.94
C MET A 375 9.65 26.57 -9.09
N LYS A 376 8.44 26.29 -9.59
CA LYS A 376 7.21 26.50 -8.81
C LYS A 376 7.11 25.48 -7.68
N LEU A 377 7.44 24.22 -7.93
CA LEU A 377 7.45 23.16 -6.93
C LEU A 377 8.54 23.39 -5.88
N VAL A 378 9.73 23.80 -6.31
CA VAL A 378 10.83 24.21 -5.42
C VAL A 378 10.41 25.40 -4.56
N GLY A 379 9.76 26.40 -5.15
CA GLY A 379 9.22 27.56 -4.44
C GLY A 379 8.15 27.18 -3.41
N PHE A 380 7.29 26.22 -3.74
CA PHE A 380 6.28 25.68 -2.82
C PHE A 380 6.91 25.02 -1.59
N LEU A 381 7.90 24.14 -1.79
CA LEU A 381 8.61 23.49 -0.68
C LEU A 381 9.41 24.48 0.18
N LYS A 382 10.06 25.48 -0.44
CA LYS A 382 10.75 26.56 0.30
C LYS A 382 9.80 27.39 1.16
N LYS A 383 8.56 27.64 0.68
CA LYS A 383 7.52 28.30 1.49
C LYS A 383 7.13 27.43 2.68
N ILE A 384 6.86 26.14 2.45
CA ILE A 384 6.54 25.17 3.52
C ILE A 384 7.61 25.19 4.61
N ASP A 385 8.89 25.07 4.23
CA ASP A 385 10.00 25.04 5.19
C ASP A 385 10.07 26.32 6.01
N ARG A 386 10.03 27.49 5.36
CA ARG A 386 10.05 28.80 6.03
C ARG A 386 8.88 28.99 7.00
N THR A 387 7.67 28.65 6.58
CA THR A 387 6.47 28.77 7.42
C THR A 387 6.55 27.82 8.61
N ALA A 388 7.01 26.58 8.40
CA ALA A 388 7.15 25.61 9.48
C ALA A 388 8.17 26.07 10.53
N THR A 389 9.34 26.56 10.10
CA THR A 389 10.36 27.11 10.99
C THR A 389 9.82 28.27 11.82
N PHE A 390 9.12 29.22 11.18
CA PHE A 390 8.51 30.36 11.87
C PHE A 390 7.49 29.92 12.94
N VAL A 391 6.61 28.98 12.63
CA VAL A 391 5.60 28.49 13.59
C VAL A 391 6.21 27.64 14.71
N SER A 392 7.33 26.96 14.48
CA SER A 392 8.02 26.19 15.51
C SER A 392 8.82 27.04 16.50
N TYR A 393 9.24 28.26 16.12
CA TYR A 393 10.13 29.13 16.89
C TYR A 393 9.66 29.47 18.32
N PRO A 394 8.37 29.78 18.58
CA PRO A 394 7.90 30.19 19.91
C PRO A 394 8.03 29.12 21.00
N ASN A 395 8.14 27.84 20.63
CA ASN A 395 8.07 26.72 21.57
C ASN A 395 9.44 26.18 22.02
N GLN A 396 10.57 26.82 21.69
CA GLN A 396 11.94 26.33 21.98
C GLN A 396 12.19 24.86 21.57
N ASN A 397 11.43 24.39 20.57
CA ASN A 397 11.44 22.99 20.15
C ASN A 397 12.35 22.84 18.91
N GLU A 398 13.66 22.78 19.12
CA GLU A 398 14.65 22.42 18.09
C GLU A 398 14.57 20.95 17.66
N ARG A 399 13.43 20.28 17.89
CA ARG A 399 13.27 18.86 17.61
C ARG A 399 12.85 18.66 16.14
N PRO A 400 13.65 17.97 15.31
CA PRO A 400 13.38 17.74 13.88
C PRO A 400 11.97 17.19 13.61
N HIS A 401 11.49 16.28 14.45
CA HIS A 401 10.16 15.67 14.31
C HIS A 401 9.01 16.67 14.37
N ILE A 402 9.13 17.77 15.14
CA ILE A 402 8.08 18.79 15.22
C ILE A 402 8.03 19.63 13.95
N GLN A 403 9.20 20.00 13.42
CA GLN A 403 9.25 20.78 12.18
C GLN A 403 8.67 20.00 11.00
N VAL A 404 9.03 18.72 10.86
CA VAL A 404 8.48 17.84 9.82
C VAL A 404 6.96 17.71 9.93
N LEU A 405 6.43 17.64 11.15
CA LEU A 405 4.99 17.59 11.37
C LEU A 405 4.27 18.85 10.90
N ILE A 406 4.83 20.01 11.21
CA ILE A 406 4.29 21.29 10.75
C ILE A 406 4.41 21.39 9.22
N ARG A 407 5.56 20.99 8.63
CA ARG A 407 5.75 20.90 7.17
C ARG A 407 4.67 20.00 6.55
N ALA A 408 4.43 18.82 7.13
CA ALA A 408 3.42 17.87 6.68
C ALA A 408 2.00 18.44 6.74
N TRP A 409 1.68 19.15 7.82
CA TRP A 409 0.39 19.81 8.01
C TRP A 409 0.13 20.87 6.93
N TYR A 410 1.11 21.74 6.66
CA TYR A 410 1.00 22.74 5.59
C TYR A 410 0.91 22.10 4.21
N PHE A 411 1.73 21.07 3.95
CA PHE A 411 1.72 20.35 2.68
C PHE A 411 0.33 19.78 2.39
N ALA A 412 -0.27 19.11 3.38
CA ALA A 412 -1.56 18.49 3.20
C ALA A 412 -2.72 19.50 3.17
N SER A 413 -2.67 20.56 4.00
CA SER A 413 -3.67 21.64 3.99
C SER A 413 -3.69 22.41 2.66
N ALA A 414 -2.53 22.52 2.00
CA ALA A 414 -2.45 23.15 0.68
C ALA A 414 -3.05 22.29 -0.45
N LEU A 415 -3.05 20.95 -0.31
CA LEU A 415 -3.48 20.01 -1.36
C LEU A 415 -4.91 19.49 -1.20
N GLU A 416 -5.41 19.33 0.03
CA GLU A 416 -6.69 18.70 0.30
C GLU A 416 -7.65 19.62 1.06
N PRO A 417 -8.97 19.52 0.82
CA PRO A 417 -9.96 20.29 1.55
C PRO A 417 -9.95 19.89 3.04
N PRO A 418 -10.08 20.86 3.96
CA PRO A 418 -9.88 20.66 5.40
C PRO A 418 -10.91 19.77 6.11
N GLU A 419 -11.98 19.36 5.44
CA GLU A 419 -12.88 18.30 5.92
C GLU A 419 -12.20 16.91 5.87
N SER A 420 -11.20 16.72 4.99
CA SER A 420 -10.29 15.56 5.05
C SER A 420 -9.14 15.75 6.03
N VAL A 421 -8.82 16.99 6.42
CA VAL A 421 -7.73 17.38 7.33
C VAL A 421 -8.30 17.79 8.68
N THR A 422 -8.92 16.84 9.38
CA THR A 422 -9.68 17.17 10.59
C THR A 422 -8.77 17.63 11.73
N THR A 423 -7.53 17.12 11.81
CA THR A 423 -6.49 17.49 12.80
C THR A 423 -5.07 17.24 12.26
N ILE A 424 -4.00 17.75 12.92
CA ILE A 424 -2.61 17.30 12.70
C ILE A 424 -2.50 15.76 12.80
N ASN A 425 -3.43 15.15 13.55
CA ASN A 425 -3.55 13.73 13.80
C ASN A 425 -4.30 12.92 12.73
N THR A 426 -4.66 13.49 11.58
CA THR A 426 -5.43 12.74 10.57
C THR A 426 -4.62 11.52 10.08
N PRO A 427 -5.15 10.27 10.13
CA PRO A 427 -4.39 9.05 9.80
C PRO A 427 -3.77 9.03 8.40
N THR A 428 -4.40 9.71 7.43
CA THR A 428 -3.93 9.83 6.05
C THR A 428 -2.62 10.61 5.94
N GLN A 429 -2.34 11.51 6.89
CA GLN A 429 -1.20 12.44 6.88
C GLN A 429 -0.08 12.08 7.86
N ARG A 430 -0.24 11.01 8.65
CA ARG A 430 0.80 10.60 9.61
C ARG A 430 2.00 9.99 8.90
N PHE A 431 3.18 10.56 9.16
CA PHE A 431 4.46 9.88 9.00
C PHE A 431 4.61 8.80 10.08
N ASP A 432 5.46 7.81 9.89
CA ASP A 432 5.71 6.76 10.88
C ASP A 432 6.97 7.14 11.68
N LEU A 433 6.85 8.12 12.59
CA LEU A 433 7.95 8.67 13.39
C LEU A 433 7.68 8.50 14.91
N PRO A 434 8.72 8.36 15.74
CA PRO A 434 8.59 8.38 17.20
C PRO A 434 7.92 9.66 17.71
N ASP A 435 7.29 9.59 18.89
CA ASP A 435 6.72 10.74 19.62
C ASP A 435 5.61 11.57 18.93
N LEU A 436 5.13 11.12 17.78
CA LEU A 436 3.96 11.69 17.08
C LEU A 436 2.69 11.75 17.93
N SER A 437 2.54 10.83 18.89
CA SER A 437 1.40 10.84 19.82
C SER A 437 1.43 12.01 20.81
N LEU A 438 2.60 12.61 21.05
CA LEU A 438 2.81 13.74 21.97
C LEU A 438 2.84 15.09 21.24
N ALA A 439 3.04 15.08 19.92
CA ALA A 439 3.13 16.29 19.11
C ALA A 439 1.87 17.19 19.07
N PRO A 440 0.61 16.69 19.17
CA PRO A 440 -0.57 17.54 19.08
C PRO A 440 -0.61 18.62 20.18
N SER A 441 -0.25 18.27 21.41
CA SER A 441 -0.13 19.21 22.53
C SER A 441 1.05 20.18 22.40
N LEU A 442 2.04 19.86 21.57
CA LEU A 442 3.24 20.69 21.33
C LEU A 442 3.09 21.62 20.12
N VAL A 443 2.07 21.41 19.29
CA VAL A 443 1.89 22.06 17.99
C VAL A 443 0.56 22.83 17.88
N GLU A 444 -0.47 22.53 18.69
CA GLU A 444 -1.69 23.35 18.76
C GLU A 444 -1.40 24.74 19.35
N ASN A 445 -1.05 25.69 18.47
CA ASN A 445 -0.96 27.11 18.75
C ASN A 445 -2.03 27.85 17.92
N ASP A 446 -2.52 28.99 18.40
CA ASP A 446 -3.55 29.83 17.77
C ASP A 446 -3.21 30.17 16.31
N ILE A 447 -1.93 30.27 15.97
CA ILE A 447 -1.44 30.47 14.60
C ILE A 447 -1.93 29.36 13.64
N LEU A 448 -1.77 28.09 14.00
CA LEU A 448 -2.21 26.98 13.12
C LEU A 448 -3.74 26.91 13.02
N ARG A 449 -4.45 27.27 14.08
CA ARG A 449 -5.92 27.38 14.06
C ARG A 449 -6.36 28.46 13.07
N GLY A 450 -5.72 29.62 13.10
CA GLY A 450 -5.97 30.69 12.12
C GLY A 450 -5.65 30.28 10.69
N HIS A 451 -4.47 29.71 10.45
CA HIS A 451 -4.08 29.25 9.11
C HIS A 451 -5.03 28.17 8.56
N LYS A 452 -5.57 27.30 9.42
CA LYS A 452 -6.60 26.32 9.05
C LYS A 452 -7.85 26.98 8.47
N GLU A 453 -8.30 28.09 9.07
CA GLU A 453 -9.45 28.83 8.56
C GLU A 453 -9.11 29.51 7.22
N ILE A 454 -7.86 29.94 6.98
CA ILE A 454 -7.47 30.49 5.67
C ILE A 454 -7.55 29.41 4.58
N TYR A 455 -7.04 28.20 4.85
CA TYR A 455 -7.17 27.07 3.93
C TYR A 455 -8.63 26.64 3.72
N ARG A 456 -9.47 26.67 4.76
CA ARG A 456 -10.93 26.46 4.63
C ARG A 456 -11.55 27.43 3.65
N ALA A 457 -11.28 28.72 3.81
CA ALA A 457 -11.81 29.74 2.92
C ALA A 457 -11.36 29.47 1.48
N TYR A 458 -10.09 29.16 1.26
CA TYR A 458 -9.53 28.85 -0.06
C TYR A 458 -10.20 27.62 -0.71
N HIS A 459 -10.34 26.52 0.02
CA HIS A 459 -10.91 25.29 -0.51
C HIS A 459 -12.41 25.37 -0.74
N TYR A 460 -13.17 26.07 0.12
CA TYR A 460 -14.60 26.27 -0.14
C TYR A 460 -14.84 26.98 -1.48
N CYS A 461 -13.98 27.92 -1.90
CA CYS A 461 -14.07 28.56 -3.21
C CYS A 461 -13.97 27.59 -4.40
N THR A 462 -13.45 26.38 -4.19
CA THR A 462 -13.38 25.32 -5.20
C THR A 462 -14.60 24.39 -5.23
N MET A 463 -15.51 24.53 -4.25
CA MET A 463 -16.71 23.69 -4.07
C MET A 463 -17.98 24.47 -4.46
N ALA A 464 -18.98 23.80 -5.04
CA ALA A 464 -20.19 24.45 -5.54
C ALA A 464 -21.24 24.78 -4.45
N GLU A 465 -21.28 24.06 -3.32
CA GLU A 465 -22.44 24.07 -2.40
C GLU A 465 -22.15 24.67 -1.00
N GLN A 466 -21.26 25.66 -0.87
CA GLN A 466 -20.76 26.10 0.46
C GLN A 466 -20.72 27.62 0.77
N PRO A 467 -21.69 28.47 0.35
CA PRO A 467 -21.65 29.91 0.63
C PRO A 467 -21.72 30.27 2.12
N THR A 468 -22.55 29.56 2.90
CA THR A 468 -22.71 29.82 4.34
C THR A 468 -21.50 29.40 5.16
N LYS A 469 -20.82 28.30 4.78
CA LYS A 469 -19.56 27.89 5.39
C LYS A 469 -18.44 28.88 5.07
N PHE A 470 -18.41 29.41 3.86
CA PHE A 470 -17.44 30.44 3.48
C PHE A 470 -17.54 31.69 4.37
N GLU A 471 -18.73 32.26 4.52
CA GLU A 471 -18.95 33.46 5.34
C GLU A 471 -18.52 33.25 6.82
N ARG A 472 -18.91 32.12 7.41
CA ARG A 472 -18.47 31.74 8.77
C ARG A 472 -16.95 31.65 8.89
N THR A 473 -16.27 31.25 7.82
CA THR A 473 -14.81 31.16 7.82
C THR A 473 -14.18 32.54 7.81
N ILE A 474 -14.72 33.49 7.05
CA ILE A 474 -14.26 34.89 7.06
C ILE A 474 -14.46 35.54 8.45
N GLN A 475 -15.57 35.26 9.13
CA GLN A 475 -15.81 35.72 10.50
C GLN A 475 -14.75 35.18 11.48
N ARG A 476 -14.39 33.90 11.38
CA ARG A 476 -13.31 33.33 12.21
C ARG A 476 -11.93 33.89 11.88
N LEU A 477 -11.69 34.28 10.63
CA LEU A 477 -10.45 34.97 10.25
C LEU A 477 -10.34 36.35 10.90
N GLN A 478 -11.45 37.08 11.02
CA GLN A 478 -11.50 38.35 11.74
C GLN A 478 -11.10 38.14 13.22
N GLU A 479 -11.70 37.16 13.89
CA GLU A 479 -11.36 36.80 15.28
C GLU A 479 -9.88 36.42 15.42
N PHE A 480 -9.35 35.65 14.47
CA PHE A 480 -7.95 35.24 14.46
C PHE A 480 -6.98 36.43 14.35
N PHE A 481 -7.16 37.33 13.37
CA PHE A 481 -6.26 38.48 13.22
C PHE A 481 -6.40 39.47 14.38
N GLN A 482 -7.58 39.55 15.01
CA GLN A 482 -7.78 40.30 16.24
C GLN A 482 -6.96 39.72 17.40
N LEU A 483 -6.97 38.39 17.58
CA LEU A 483 -6.17 37.72 18.62
C LEU A 483 -4.65 37.88 18.39
N MET A 484 -4.22 37.85 17.13
CA MET A 484 -2.81 38.04 16.76
C MET A 484 -2.32 39.50 16.84
N GLY A 485 -3.22 40.47 17.03
CA GLY A 485 -2.88 41.90 17.03
C GLY A 485 -2.51 42.47 15.65
N ASP A 486 -2.84 41.78 14.55
CA ASP A 486 -2.55 42.23 13.19
C ASP A 486 -3.68 43.14 12.65
N ILE A 487 -3.56 44.44 12.98
CA ILE A 487 -4.57 45.46 12.65
C ILE A 487 -4.78 45.57 11.14
N GLN A 488 -3.71 45.53 10.35
CA GLN A 488 -3.81 45.68 8.89
C GLN A 488 -4.58 44.53 8.26
N LYS A 489 -4.30 43.28 8.65
CA LYS A 489 -5.01 42.11 8.11
C LYS A 489 -6.45 42.04 8.60
N ARG A 490 -6.70 42.45 9.84
CA ARG A 490 -8.06 42.55 10.38
C ARG A 490 -8.92 43.52 9.56
N GLU A 491 -8.43 44.72 9.27
CA GLU A 491 -9.16 45.72 8.45
C GLU A 491 -9.47 45.19 7.04
N VAL A 492 -8.53 44.43 6.44
CA VAL A 492 -8.76 43.77 5.15
C VAL A 492 -9.91 42.76 5.23
N VAL A 493 -9.94 41.91 6.26
CA VAL A 493 -10.99 40.90 6.46
C VAL A 493 -12.33 41.54 6.81
N ASP A 494 -12.34 42.64 7.57
CA ASP A 494 -13.54 43.43 7.85
C ASP A 494 -14.16 43.98 6.55
N GLY A 495 -13.31 44.54 5.67
CA GLY A 495 -13.72 44.95 4.34
C GLY A 495 -14.28 43.80 3.48
N TRP A 496 -13.78 42.57 3.67
CA TRP A 496 -14.31 41.40 2.97
C TRP A 496 -15.71 41.02 3.43
N LEU A 497 -16.01 41.06 4.74
CA LEU A 497 -17.36 40.79 5.26
C LEU A 497 -18.38 41.80 4.69
N HIS A 498 -18.00 43.07 4.59
CA HIS A 498 -18.83 44.09 3.94
C HIS A 498 -19.04 43.79 2.46
N LEU A 499 -17.98 43.44 1.72
CA LEU A 499 -18.06 43.11 0.30
C LEU A 499 -18.93 41.87 0.04
N VAL A 500 -18.84 40.84 0.88
CA VAL A 500 -19.70 39.64 0.78
C VAL A 500 -21.17 40.04 0.88
N ARG A 501 -21.54 40.83 1.90
CA ARG A 501 -22.93 41.28 2.10
C ARG A 501 -23.43 42.15 0.96
N GLU A 502 -22.59 43.06 0.45
CA GLU A 502 -22.94 43.91 -0.69
C GLU A 502 -23.15 43.10 -1.98
N GLN A 503 -22.32 42.08 -2.21
CA GLN A 503 -22.47 41.20 -3.37
C GLN A 503 -23.70 40.32 -3.25
N GLN A 504 -23.93 39.67 -2.11
CA GLN A 504 -25.09 38.81 -1.88
C GLN A 504 -26.42 39.55 -2.11
N ALA A 505 -26.50 40.83 -1.75
CA ALA A 505 -27.67 41.67 -1.99
C ALA A 505 -28.02 41.89 -3.49
N LYS A 506 -27.10 41.56 -4.41
CA LYS A 506 -27.28 41.71 -5.87
C LYS A 506 -27.79 40.43 -6.56
N TYR A 507 -27.97 39.33 -5.83
CA TYR A 507 -28.41 38.04 -6.36
C TYR A 507 -29.71 37.59 -5.66
N GLU A 508 -30.51 36.76 -6.34
CA GLU A 508 -31.79 36.26 -5.79
C GLU A 508 -31.58 35.29 -4.63
N ASN A 509 -30.52 34.48 -4.70
CA ASN A 509 -30.11 33.58 -3.64
C ASN A 509 -28.58 33.51 -3.52
N ASN A 510 -28.11 32.94 -2.40
CA ASN A 510 -26.67 32.85 -2.09
C ASN A 510 -25.91 31.85 -2.97
N ASP A 511 -26.60 30.86 -3.55
CA ASP A 511 -25.96 29.84 -4.39
C ASP A 511 -25.58 30.45 -5.75
N ASP A 512 -26.44 31.29 -6.33
CA ASP A 512 -26.17 32.04 -7.57
C ASP A 512 -25.01 33.03 -7.41
N TRP A 513 -24.96 33.74 -6.27
CA TRP A 513 -23.82 34.60 -5.94
C TRP A 513 -22.53 33.79 -5.89
N TRP A 514 -22.58 32.63 -5.23
CA TRP A 514 -21.42 31.79 -5.04
C TRP A 514 -20.90 31.23 -6.36
N GLU A 515 -21.78 30.71 -7.21
CA GLU A 515 -21.42 30.22 -8.54
C GLU A 515 -20.75 31.32 -9.38
N ALA A 516 -21.25 32.56 -9.30
CA ALA A 516 -20.72 33.69 -10.06
C ALA A 516 -19.40 34.27 -9.50
N GLN A 517 -19.21 34.31 -8.18
CA GLN A 517 -18.10 35.04 -7.55
C GLN A 517 -17.00 34.16 -6.94
N ARG A 518 -17.22 32.84 -6.75
CA ARG A 518 -16.27 31.96 -6.03
C ARG A 518 -14.83 32.00 -6.56
N HIS A 519 -14.65 32.09 -7.88
CA HIS A 519 -13.32 32.13 -8.49
C HIS A 519 -12.57 33.42 -8.16
N ARG A 520 -13.27 34.57 -8.12
CA ARG A 520 -12.68 35.85 -7.71
C ARG A 520 -12.33 35.85 -6.22
N TRP A 521 -13.13 35.17 -5.39
CA TRP A 521 -12.81 34.98 -3.98
C TRP A 521 -11.61 34.05 -3.78
N GLN A 522 -11.49 33.00 -4.59
CA GLN A 522 -10.32 32.13 -4.60
C GLN A 522 -9.03 32.93 -4.84
N ASP A 523 -9.03 33.84 -5.84
CA ASP A 523 -7.88 34.69 -6.14
C ASP A 523 -7.53 35.63 -4.98
N ARG A 524 -8.54 36.24 -4.34
CA ARG A 524 -8.35 37.11 -3.16
C ARG A 524 -7.72 36.37 -1.98
N ILE A 525 -8.15 35.14 -1.72
CA ILE A 525 -7.61 34.33 -0.63
C ILE A 525 -6.22 33.80 -0.99
N ALA A 526 -5.97 33.45 -2.26
CA ALA A 526 -4.63 33.10 -2.73
C ALA A 526 -3.63 34.26 -2.56
N GLN A 527 -4.08 35.50 -2.80
CA GLN A 527 -3.27 36.69 -2.49
C GLN A 527 -3.00 36.82 -0.99
N LEU A 528 -3.99 36.61 -0.12
CA LEU A 528 -3.78 36.61 1.32
C LEU A 528 -2.76 35.55 1.75
N LEU A 529 -2.93 34.30 1.29
CA LEU A 529 -1.96 33.21 1.51
C LEU A 529 -0.55 33.64 1.07
N SER A 530 -0.43 34.27 -0.11
CA SER A 530 0.85 34.77 -0.62
C SER A 530 1.46 35.86 0.26
N THR A 531 0.66 36.81 0.74
CA THR A 531 1.15 37.88 1.63
C THR A 531 1.59 37.38 3.00
N LEU A 532 1.00 36.27 3.47
CA LEU A 532 1.38 35.61 4.72
C LEU A 532 2.55 34.62 4.51
N GLY A 533 3.06 34.49 3.29
CA GLY A 533 4.10 33.52 2.96
C GLY A 533 3.64 32.06 3.04
N LEU A 534 2.34 31.81 3.11
CA LEU A 534 1.78 30.46 3.23
C LEU A 534 1.88 29.70 1.91
N PRO A 535 2.11 28.38 1.94
CA PRO A 535 2.15 27.54 0.76
C PRO A 535 0.75 27.30 0.20
N TYR A 536 0.59 27.41 -1.12
CA TYR A 536 -0.69 27.19 -1.81
C TYR A 536 -0.44 26.66 -3.23
N ILE A 537 -1.44 26.00 -3.79
CA ILE A 537 -1.35 25.34 -5.11
C ILE A 537 -1.99 26.15 -6.26
N HIS A 538 -2.62 27.28 -5.96
CA HIS A 538 -3.15 28.19 -6.98
C HIS A 538 -2.05 28.55 -8.00
N GLY A 539 -2.32 28.33 -9.30
CA GLY A 539 -1.36 28.55 -10.39
C GLY A 539 -0.44 27.37 -10.72
N LEU A 540 -0.61 26.22 -10.04
CA LEU A 540 -0.04 24.94 -10.45
C LEU A 540 -0.98 24.19 -11.41
N ASN A 541 -0.41 23.50 -12.39
CA ASN A 541 -1.16 22.63 -13.28
C ASN A 541 -1.39 21.23 -12.65
N GLN A 542 -2.20 20.40 -13.30
CA GLN A 542 -2.54 19.06 -12.80
C GLN A 542 -1.32 18.13 -12.70
N GLU A 543 -0.33 18.27 -13.57
CA GLU A 543 0.90 17.45 -13.52
C GLU A 543 1.76 17.81 -12.32
N GLN A 544 1.93 19.11 -12.05
CA GLN A 544 2.63 19.65 -10.88
C GLN A 544 1.98 19.18 -9.58
N ILE A 545 0.64 19.19 -9.50
CA ILE A 545 -0.10 18.69 -8.34
C ILE A 545 0.14 17.18 -8.15
N LYS A 546 0.10 16.39 -9.23
CA LYS A 546 0.43 14.95 -9.18
C LYS A 546 1.88 14.69 -8.73
N CYS A 547 2.83 15.53 -9.16
CA CYS A 547 4.22 15.46 -8.70
C CYS A 547 4.32 15.71 -7.19
N LEU A 548 3.64 16.72 -6.65
CA LEU A 548 3.61 16.99 -5.20
C LEU A 548 2.96 15.84 -4.41
N GLN A 549 1.85 15.29 -4.89
CA GLN A 549 1.21 14.12 -4.26
C GLN A 549 2.13 12.90 -4.26
N THR A 550 2.89 12.71 -5.35
CA THR A 550 3.87 11.63 -5.46
C THR A 550 5.04 11.86 -4.50
N TYR A 551 5.62 13.06 -4.50
CA TYR A 551 6.68 13.46 -3.57
C TYR A 551 6.30 13.17 -2.12
N TYR A 552 5.14 13.68 -1.66
CA TYR A 552 4.67 13.48 -0.29
C TYR A 552 4.48 12.00 0.07
N ARG A 553 3.89 11.22 -0.84
CA ARG A 553 3.69 9.78 -0.62
C ARG A 553 5.02 9.05 -0.49
N ILE A 554 6.02 9.40 -1.31
CA ILE A 554 7.34 8.76 -1.23
C ILE A 554 8.07 9.22 0.04
N THR A 555 7.96 10.49 0.45
CA THR A 555 8.50 10.95 1.75
C THR A 555 7.84 10.20 2.93
N LYS A 556 6.55 9.89 2.84
CA LYS A 556 5.88 9.04 3.84
C LYS A 556 6.47 7.63 3.86
N LEU A 557 6.73 7.03 2.69
CA LEU A 557 7.44 5.76 2.61
C LEU A 557 8.84 5.84 3.23
N LEU A 558 9.58 6.93 2.99
CA LEU A 558 10.88 7.18 3.64
C LEU A 558 10.75 7.15 5.17
N SER A 559 9.75 7.80 5.77
CA SER A 559 9.56 7.74 7.24
C SER A 559 9.34 6.34 7.77
N ILE A 560 8.57 5.55 7.05
CA ILE A 560 8.33 4.14 7.40
C ILE A 560 9.65 3.36 7.36
N CYS A 561 10.46 3.61 6.33
CA CYS A 561 11.73 2.91 6.13
C CYS A 561 12.78 3.31 7.19
N ILE A 562 13.00 4.61 7.42
CA ILE A 562 14.01 5.06 8.40
C ILE A 562 13.68 4.58 9.82
N ASN A 563 12.41 4.60 10.21
CA ASN A 563 11.95 4.20 11.55
C ASN A 563 12.11 2.70 11.81
N ARG A 564 12.31 1.90 10.76
CA ARG A 564 12.46 0.44 10.84
C ARG A 564 13.87 -0.03 10.49
N SER A 565 14.73 0.89 10.07
CA SER A 565 16.07 0.58 9.60
C SER A 565 17.11 0.46 10.72
N ASN A 566 18.34 0.14 10.34
CA ASN A 566 19.49 0.10 11.23
C ASN A 566 20.26 1.44 11.27
N LEU A 567 19.60 2.56 10.93
CA LEU A 567 20.20 3.89 10.92
C LEU A 567 20.60 4.33 12.34
N SER A 568 21.71 5.05 12.49
CA SER A 568 22.10 5.64 13.77
C SER A 568 21.09 6.69 14.23
N ILE A 569 21.07 7.02 15.52
CA ILE A 569 20.18 8.05 16.07
C ILE A 569 20.42 9.40 15.38
N ASP A 570 21.69 9.79 15.22
CA ASP A 570 22.06 11.05 14.56
C ASP A 570 21.61 11.06 13.09
N GLY A 571 21.85 9.97 12.36
CA GLY A 571 21.43 9.84 10.97
C GLY A 571 19.91 9.82 10.82
N PHE A 572 19.19 9.24 11.79
CA PHE A 572 17.74 9.27 11.85
C PHE A 572 17.22 10.71 12.00
N ASP A 573 17.73 11.47 12.97
CA ASP A 573 17.31 12.85 13.21
C ASP A 573 17.61 13.77 12.02
N GLU A 574 18.78 13.61 11.40
CA GLU A 574 19.14 14.34 10.19
C GLU A 574 18.20 14.01 9.01
N MET A 575 17.88 12.72 8.82
CA MET A 575 17.00 12.31 7.74
C MET A 575 15.54 12.71 7.99
N VAL A 576 15.11 12.75 9.26
CA VAL A 576 13.84 13.35 9.66
C VAL A 576 13.83 14.82 9.28
N ASP A 577 14.80 15.65 9.71
CA ASP A 577 14.79 17.09 9.39
C ASP A 577 14.73 17.35 7.88
N ALA A 578 15.40 16.52 7.08
CA ALA A 578 15.40 16.62 5.63
C ALA A 578 14.02 16.38 4.98
N MET A 579 13.06 15.76 5.67
CA MET A 579 11.73 15.44 5.10
C MET A 579 10.92 16.69 4.75
N LEU A 580 10.25 16.63 3.58
CA LEU A 580 9.43 17.71 3.03
C LEU A 580 10.17 19.04 2.86
N ARG A 581 11.49 18.96 2.73
CA ARG A 581 12.42 20.06 2.53
C ARG A 581 13.38 19.69 1.42
N ILE A 582 13.75 20.67 0.59
CA ILE A 582 14.81 20.45 -0.40
C ILE A 582 16.14 20.55 0.31
N THR A 583 16.82 19.42 0.41
CA THR A 583 18.21 19.37 0.82
C THR A 583 19.04 19.63 -0.43
N HIS A 584 19.67 20.82 -0.52
CA HIS A 584 20.86 20.94 -1.37
C HIS A 584 21.84 19.83 -0.95
N PRO A 585 22.64 19.25 -1.87
CA PRO A 585 23.47 18.11 -1.52
C PRO A 585 24.26 18.46 -0.26
N LEU A 586 23.99 17.71 0.82
CA LEU A 586 24.77 17.77 2.04
C LEU A 586 26.23 17.68 1.60
N PRO A 587 27.13 18.56 2.09
CA PRO A 587 28.53 18.48 1.69
C PRO A 587 28.98 17.04 1.92
N ASP A 588 29.59 16.43 0.90
CA ASP A 588 30.24 15.13 0.99
C ASP A 588 31.14 15.18 2.23
N GLN A 589 30.68 14.62 3.35
CA GLN A 589 31.58 14.27 4.42
C GLN A 589 32.43 13.16 3.83
N GLY A 590 33.69 13.52 3.56
CA GLY A 590 34.56 12.86 2.58
C GLY A 590 34.45 11.34 2.58
N LEU A 591 34.29 10.82 1.36
CA LEU A 591 34.52 9.43 1.02
C LEU A 591 35.92 9.02 1.51
N GLY A 592 35.98 8.41 2.69
CA GLY A 592 37.06 7.52 3.09
C GLY A 592 36.87 6.15 2.45
N LEU A 593 36.69 6.10 1.13
CA LEU A 593 36.97 4.89 0.36
C LEU A 593 38.44 4.99 -0.03
N SER A 594 39.30 4.45 0.84
CA SER A 594 40.67 4.15 0.46
C SER A 594 40.63 3.12 -0.67
N ASP A 595 40.97 3.57 -1.87
CA ASP A 595 41.47 2.70 -2.92
C ASP A 595 42.67 1.91 -2.38
N SER A 596 42.44 0.62 -2.11
CA SER A 596 43.51 -0.36 -2.01
C SER A 596 42.94 -1.77 -2.24
N ILE A 597 43.07 -2.18 -3.51
CA ILE A 597 43.37 -3.52 -4.08
C ILE A 597 42.59 -4.71 -3.53
#